data_AF-A0A975D8M1-F1
#
_entry.id   AF-A0A975D8M1-F1
#
_cell.length_a   1.000
_cell.length_b   1.000
_cell.length_c   1.000
_cell.angle_alpha   90.00
_cell.angle_beta   90.00
_cell.angle_gamma   90.00
#
_symmetry.space_group_name_H-M   'P 1'
#
loop_
_entity.id
_entity.type
_entity.pdbx_description
1 polymer ?
#
loop_
_entity_poly.entity_id
_entity_poly.type
_entity_poly.pdbx_seq_one_letter_code
_entity_poly.pdbx_strand_id
1 'polypeptide(L)'
;MRISHLQALADIVLGDPEALALAYHETINAAGPIFDCDAARDRFAVALKAVGMATDAARFQAAYSKLQQAADRKIKPVEPTCRDCGSINLTRDAFAAWDSDTQQWVLSAIYQSTTCHACEAESDDLSRWKPIKDRSAEPPLQAWQ
;
A
#
# COMPACT_ATOMS: atom_id res chain seq x y z
N MET A 1 -37.14 15.14 -0.68
CA MET A 1 -36.34 15.66 -1.81
C MET A 1 -35.55 14.49 -2.40
N ARG A 2 -36.02 13.89 -3.52
CA ARG A 2 -35.33 12.76 -4.16
C ARG A 2 -34.27 13.34 -5.09
N ILE A 3 -33.00 13.19 -4.75
CA ILE A 3 -31.91 13.38 -5.70
C ILE A 3 -32.19 12.36 -6.83
N SER A 4 -32.59 12.84 -8.01
CA SER A 4 -32.90 11.95 -9.11
C SER A 4 -31.61 11.23 -9.50
N HIS A 5 -31.69 9.93 -9.79
CA HIS A 5 -30.55 9.16 -10.27
C HIS A 5 -29.86 9.81 -11.49
N LEU A 6 -30.56 10.71 -12.19
CA LEU A 6 -30.04 11.53 -13.28
C LEU A 6 -29.03 12.59 -12.83
N GLN A 7 -29.19 13.20 -11.65
CA GLN A 7 -28.21 14.17 -11.15
C GLN A 7 -26.90 13.48 -10.77
N ALA A 8 -26.99 12.34 -10.07
CA ALA A 8 -25.80 11.54 -9.75
C ALA A 8 -25.10 11.01 -11.02
N LEU A 9 -25.87 10.59 -12.03
CA LEU A 9 -25.32 10.25 -13.35
C LEU A 9 -24.72 11.46 -14.05
N ALA A 10 -25.33 12.64 -13.95
CA ALA A 10 -24.81 13.87 -14.52
C ALA A 10 -23.51 14.29 -13.85
N ASP A 11 -23.39 14.15 -12.53
CA ASP A 11 -22.16 14.47 -11.79
C ASP A 11 -21.01 13.49 -12.13
N ILE A 12 -21.33 12.23 -12.49
CA ILE A 12 -20.37 11.26 -13.04
C ILE A 12 -20.00 11.62 -14.49
N VAL A 13 -20.98 11.94 -15.35
CA VAL A 13 -20.78 12.26 -16.77
C VAL A 13 -20.07 13.61 -16.97
N LEU A 14 -20.34 14.58 -16.10
CA LEU A 14 -19.70 15.89 -16.03
C LEU A 14 -18.47 15.88 -15.11
N GLY A 15 -18.09 14.71 -14.60
CA GLY A 15 -16.95 14.56 -13.71
C GLY A 15 -15.66 15.05 -14.35
N ASP A 16 -14.83 15.71 -13.54
CA ASP A 16 -13.47 16.11 -13.92
C ASP A 16 -12.67 14.86 -14.36
N PRO A 17 -11.99 14.87 -15.53
CA PRO A 17 -11.31 13.69 -16.07
C PRO A 17 -10.26 13.10 -15.12
N GLU A 18 -9.66 13.91 -14.25
CA GLU A 18 -8.75 13.46 -13.18
C GLU A 18 -9.49 12.67 -12.09
N ALA A 19 -10.67 13.12 -11.67
CA ALA A 19 -11.50 12.42 -10.69
C ALA A 19 -12.00 11.07 -11.24
N LEU A 20 -12.37 11.02 -12.51
CA LEU A 20 -12.73 9.78 -13.21
C LEU A 20 -11.55 8.82 -13.32
N ALA A 21 -10.33 9.32 -13.57
CA ALA A 21 -9.12 8.50 -13.59
C ALA A 21 -8.80 7.91 -12.21
N LEU A 22 -9.00 8.67 -11.13
CA LEU A 22 -8.85 8.18 -9.75
C LEU A 22 -9.89 7.10 -9.44
N ALA A 23 -11.17 7.36 -9.67
CA ALA A 23 -12.24 6.39 -9.43
C ALA A 23 -12.03 5.10 -10.23
N TYR A 24 -11.55 5.20 -11.48
CA TYR A 24 -11.19 4.05 -12.28
C TYR A 24 -10.03 3.26 -11.67
N HIS A 25 -8.94 3.95 -11.29
CA HIS A 25 -7.78 3.33 -10.64
C HIS A 25 -8.14 2.63 -9.34
N GLU A 26 -8.98 3.24 -8.50
CA GLU A 26 -9.48 2.63 -7.28
C GLU A 26 -10.37 1.42 -7.58
N THR A 27 -11.29 1.52 -8.54
CA THR A 27 -12.19 0.42 -8.90
C THR A 27 -11.43 -0.83 -9.35
N ILE A 28 -10.36 -0.68 -10.15
CA ILE A 28 -9.59 -1.83 -10.66
C ILE A 28 -8.60 -2.41 -9.63
N ASN A 29 -8.23 -1.64 -8.60
CA ASN A 29 -7.23 -2.03 -7.59
C ASN A 29 -7.82 -2.29 -6.19
N ALA A 30 -9.09 -1.93 -5.94
CA ALA A 30 -9.72 -2.09 -4.64
C ALA A 30 -9.98 -3.58 -4.33
N ALA A 31 -9.58 -4.01 -3.13
CA ALA A 31 -9.80 -5.37 -2.62
C ALA A 31 -11.09 -5.53 -1.77
N GLY A 32 -12.00 -4.55 -1.78
CA GLY A 32 -13.15 -4.47 -0.85
C GLY A 32 -14.54 -4.81 -1.45
N PRO A 33 -15.56 -5.04 -0.59
CA PRO A 33 -16.90 -5.52 -0.98
C PRO A 33 -17.81 -4.43 -1.58
N ILE A 34 -17.24 -3.45 -2.30
CA ILE A 34 -18.00 -2.31 -2.87
C ILE A 34 -18.98 -2.78 -3.96
N PHE A 35 -18.69 -3.92 -4.60
CA PHE A 35 -19.50 -4.49 -5.67
C PHE A 35 -19.99 -5.89 -5.30
N ASP A 36 -21.23 -6.20 -5.71
CA ASP A 36 -21.85 -7.51 -5.48
C ASP A 36 -21.11 -8.66 -6.19
N CYS A 37 -20.42 -8.38 -7.30
CA CYS A 37 -19.57 -9.33 -8.01
C CYS A 37 -18.51 -8.64 -8.88
N ASP A 38 -17.48 -9.39 -9.28
CA ASP A 38 -16.42 -8.90 -10.17
C ASP A 38 -16.96 -8.39 -11.51
N ALA A 39 -17.97 -9.05 -12.08
CA ALA A 39 -18.60 -8.60 -13.33
C ALA A 39 -19.28 -7.22 -13.21
N ALA A 40 -19.80 -6.86 -12.03
CA ALA A 40 -20.34 -5.53 -11.79
C ALA A 40 -19.23 -4.48 -11.68
N ARG A 41 -18.13 -4.82 -10.99
CA ARG A 41 -16.92 -4.00 -10.90
C ARG A 41 -16.33 -3.70 -12.27
N ASP A 42 -16.18 -4.71 -13.11
CA ASP A 42 -15.61 -4.57 -14.46
C ASP A 42 -16.44 -3.64 -15.34
N ARG A 43 -17.77 -3.80 -15.33
CA ARG A 43 -18.68 -2.92 -16.08
C ARG A 43 -18.61 -1.47 -15.61
N PHE A 44 -18.51 -1.26 -14.30
CA PHE A 44 -18.35 0.07 -13.73
C PHE A 44 -17.01 0.70 -14.12
N ALA A 45 -15.92 -0.06 -14.06
CA ALA A 45 -14.61 0.38 -14.52
C ALA A 45 -14.62 0.77 -16.01
N VAL A 46 -15.27 -0.03 -16.86
CA VAL A 46 -15.46 0.30 -18.29
C VAL A 46 -16.22 1.60 -18.46
N ALA A 47 -17.29 1.82 -17.71
CA ALA A 47 -18.08 3.05 -17.77
C ALA A 47 -17.25 4.28 -17.36
N LEU A 48 -16.52 4.22 -16.25
CA LEU A 48 -15.64 5.30 -15.79
C LEU A 48 -14.59 5.66 -16.84
N LYS A 49 -13.92 4.65 -17.41
CA LYS A 49 -12.93 4.86 -18.46
C LYS A 49 -13.55 5.47 -19.72
N ALA A 50 -14.69 4.95 -20.17
CA ALA A 50 -15.37 5.45 -21.36
C ALA A 50 -15.80 6.91 -21.21
N VAL A 51 -16.38 7.28 -20.06
CA VAL A 51 -16.78 8.66 -19.77
C VAL A 51 -15.55 9.56 -19.67
N GLY A 52 -14.51 9.16 -18.93
CA GLY A 52 -13.29 9.96 -18.80
C GLY A 52 -12.61 10.22 -20.14
N MET A 53 -12.54 9.20 -21.01
CA MET A 53 -12.03 9.33 -22.37
C MET A 53 -12.90 10.23 -23.27
N ALA A 54 -14.22 10.19 -23.11
CA ALA A 54 -15.15 11.01 -23.88
C ALA A 54 -15.13 12.49 -23.45
N THR A 55 -14.91 12.77 -22.17
CA THR A 55 -14.83 14.13 -21.64
C THR A 55 -13.52 14.82 -22.01
N ASP A 56 -12.37 14.17 -21.75
CA ASP A 56 -11.04 14.63 -22.19
C ASP A 56 -10.05 13.47 -22.11
N ALA A 57 -9.82 12.81 -23.24
CA ALA A 57 -8.93 11.66 -23.32
C ALA A 57 -7.48 11.98 -22.90
N ALA A 58 -6.98 13.19 -23.20
CA ALA A 58 -5.60 13.55 -22.92
C ALA A 58 -5.38 13.76 -21.42
N ARG A 59 -6.28 14.51 -20.77
CA ARG A 59 -6.22 14.73 -19.31
C ARG A 59 -6.48 13.45 -18.53
N PHE A 60 -7.48 12.67 -18.93
CA PHE A 60 -7.77 11.37 -18.31
C PHE A 60 -6.55 10.44 -18.38
N GLN A 61 -5.96 10.28 -19.57
CA GLN A 61 -4.80 9.40 -19.77
C GLN A 61 -3.58 9.90 -18.97
N ALA A 62 -3.32 11.21 -18.97
CA ALA A 62 -2.22 11.79 -18.19
C ALA A 62 -2.40 11.58 -16.69
N ALA A 63 -3.63 11.76 -16.16
CA ALA A 63 -3.95 11.52 -14.77
C ALA A 63 -3.81 10.04 -14.39
N TYR A 64 -4.38 9.15 -15.21
CA TYR A 64 -4.29 7.72 -14.98
C TYR A 64 -2.84 7.21 -15.04
N SER A 65 -2.03 7.67 -15.99
CA SER A 65 -0.61 7.30 -16.06
C SER A 65 0.19 7.80 -14.86
N LYS A 66 -0.15 8.96 -14.27
CA LYS A 66 0.47 9.40 -13.00
C LYS A 66 0.11 8.48 -11.84
N LEU A 67 -1.14 8.02 -11.76
CA LEU A 67 -1.58 7.08 -10.73
C LEU A 67 -0.87 5.72 -10.88
N GLN A 68 -0.75 5.21 -12.12
CA GLN A 68 0.02 4.01 -12.40
C GLN A 68 1.50 4.17 -12.00
N GLN A 69 2.13 5.29 -12.35
CA GLN A 69 3.52 5.56 -11.95
C GLN A 69 3.71 5.69 -10.44
N ALA A 70 2.71 6.23 -9.73
CA ALA A 70 2.73 6.30 -8.27
C ALA A 70 2.61 4.92 -7.63
N ALA A 71 1.72 4.06 -8.16
CA ALA A 71 1.58 2.66 -7.73
C ALA A 71 2.82 1.82 -8.08
N ASP A 72 3.40 2.05 -9.26
CA ASP A 72 4.60 1.39 -9.77
C ASP A 72 5.89 2.01 -9.21
N ARG A 73 5.79 3.03 -8.36
CA ARG A 73 6.96 3.61 -7.69
C ARG A 73 7.51 2.55 -6.74
N LYS A 74 8.34 1.66 -7.28
CA LYS A 74 9.15 0.71 -6.54
C LYS A 74 9.95 1.53 -5.54
N ILE A 75 9.49 1.55 -4.30
CA ILE A 75 10.28 2.04 -3.19
C ILE A 75 11.51 1.15 -3.21
N LYS A 76 12.69 1.74 -3.47
CA LYS A 76 13.94 1.00 -3.43
C LYS A 76 13.96 0.30 -2.07
N PRO A 77 14.12 -1.03 -2.03
CA PRO A 77 14.07 -1.74 -0.77
C PRO A 77 15.12 -1.15 0.17
N VAL A 78 14.75 -0.94 1.43
CA VAL A 78 15.63 -0.40 2.48
C VAL A 78 15.71 -1.40 3.62
N GLU A 79 16.84 -1.42 4.33
CA GLU A 79 17.02 -2.20 5.55
C GLU A 79 17.50 -1.30 6.70
N PRO A 80 17.12 -1.61 7.95
CA PRO A 80 17.60 -0.88 9.11
C PRO A 80 19.01 -1.34 9.51
N THR A 81 19.85 -0.41 9.93
CA THR A 81 21.18 -0.64 10.49
C THR A 81 21.33 0.08 11.82
N CYS A 82 22.09 -0.51 12.73
CA CYS A 82 22.42 0.12 14.00
C CYS A 82 23.18 1.42 13.75
N ARG A 83 22.71 2.53 14.32
CA ARG A 83 23.40 3.82 14.30
C ARG A 83 24.84 3.72 14.83
N ASP A 84 25.05 2.89 15.84
CA ASP A 84 26.27 2.89 16.63
C ASP A 84 27.34 1.95 16.03
N CYS A 85 26.95 0.76 15.54
CA CYS A 85 27.89 -0.23 15.00
C CYS A 85 27.67 -0.62 13.53
N GLY A 86 26.58 -0.17 12.89
CA GLY A 86 26.27 -0.47 11.49
C GLY A 86 25.69 -1.87 11.22
N SER A 87 25.55 -2.72 12.23
CA SER A 87 24.97 -4.06 12.09
C SER A 87 23.49 -4.02 11.64
N ILE A 88 23.07 -5.01 10.85
CA ILE A 88 21.64 -5.25 10.49
C ILE A 88 20.93 -6.16 11.50
N ASN A 89 21.64 -6.69 12.51
CA ASN A 89 21.10 -7.60 13.51
C ASN A 89 20.36 -6.81 14.61
N LEU A 90 19.17 -6.31 14.23
CA LEU A 90 18.31 -5.48 15.06
C LEU A 90 16.99 -6.21 15.35
N THR A 91 16.50 -6.10 16.58
CA THR A 91 15.13 -6.47 16.97
C THR A 91 14.38 -5.26 17.50
N ARG A 92 13.06 -5.30 17.42
CA ARG A 92 12.18 -4.29 18.03
C ARG A 92 11.20 -4.96 18.95
N ASP A 93 10.96 -4.31 20.07
CA ASP A 93 9.94 -4.75 20.99
C ASP A 93 8.55 -4.53 20.40
N ALA A 94 7.63 -5.42 20.75
CA ALA A 94 6.27 -5.34 20.28
C ALA A 94 5.27 -5.77 21.34
N PHE A 95 4.09 -5.15 21.26
CA PHE A 95 2.92 -5.55 22.01
C PHE A 95 2.23 -6.71 21.29
N ALA A 96 2.09 -7.84 21.97
CA ALA A 96 1.21 -8.91 21.55
C ALA A 96 0.00 -8.97 22.50
N ALA A 97 -1.20 -9.08 21.93
CA ALA A 97 -2.43 -9.28 22.68
C ALA A 97 -2.94 -10.71 22.47
N TRP A 98 -3.58 -11.27 23.49
CA TRP A 98 -4.22 -12.58 23.38
C TRP A 98 -5.56 -12.44 22.65
N ASP A 99 -5.74 -13.18 21.56
CA ASP A 99 -7.00 -13.32 20.85
C ASP A 99 -7.72 -14.58 21.35
N SER A 100 -8.88 -14.39 21.98
CA SER A 100 -9.69 -15.49 22.53
C SER A 100 -10.38 -16.33 21.47
N ASP A 101 -10.67 -15.78 20.29
CA ASP A 101 -11.43 -16.49 19.26
C ASP A 101 -10.49 -17.41 18.48
N THR A 102 -9.30 -16.91 18.18
CA THR A 102 -8.27 -17.69 17.48
C THR A 102 -7.30 -18.43 18.40
N GLN A 103 -7.40 -18.20 19.72
CA GLN A 103 -6.56 -18.81 20.78
C GLN A 103 -5.06 -18.62 20.51
N GLN A 104 -4.67 -17.43 20.07
CA GLN A 104 -3.32 -17.11 19.64
C GLN A 104 -2.87 -15.73 20.13
N TRP A 105 -1.56 -15.56 20.28
CA TRP A 105 -0.96 -14.23 20.48
C TRP A 105 -0.89 -13.49 19.14
N VAL A 106 -1.49 -12.31 19.07
CA VAL A 106 -1.54 -11.47 17.87
C VAL A 106 -0.72 -10.21 18.09
N LEU A 107 0.22 -9.95 17.17
CA LEU A 107 1.01 -8.72 17.15
C LEU A 107 0.07 -7.52 16.97
N SER A 108 -0.05 -6.69 18.00
CA SER A 108 -0.98 -5.57 18.04
C SER A 108 -0.30 -4.24 17.71
N ALA A 109 0.93 -4.04 18.17
CA ALA A 109 1.71 -2.85 17.87
C ALA A 109 3.21 -3.13 18.01
N ILE A 110 4.05 -2.38 17.30
CA ILE A 110 5.49 -2.39 17.49
C ILE A 110 5.86 -1.15 18.31
N TYR A 111 6.53 -1.34 19.45
CA TYR A 111 7.01 -0.24 20.29
C TYR A 111 8.33 0.33 19.75
N GLN A 112 8.76 1.46 20.30
CA GLN A 112 9.89 2.20 19.74
C GLN A 112 11.26 1.63 20.08
N SER A 113 11.39 0.88 21.19
CA SER A 113 12.69 0.33 21.57
C SER A 113 13.22 -0.67 20.55
N THR A 114 14.44 -0.39 20.09
CA THR A 114 15.18 -1.24 19.16
C THR A 114 16.46 -1.69 19.83
N THR A 115 16.74 -2.99 19.78
CA THR A 115 17.93 -3.61 20.37
C THR A 115 18.86 -4.11 19.28
N CYS A 116 20.14 -3.77 19.36
CA CYS A 116 21.17 -4.30 18.48
C CYS A 116 21.88 -5.49 19.12
N HIS A 117 21.75 -6.68 18.54
CA HIS A 117 22.38 -7.89 19.08
C HIS A 117 23.90 -7.97 18.83
N ALA A 118 24.48 -7.04 18.06
CA ALA A 118 25.92 -7.01 17.81
C ALA A 118 26.69 -6.12 18.80
N CYS A 119 26.07 -5.06 19.32
CA CYS A 119 26.72 -4.12 20.25
C CYS A 119 25.91 -3.87 21.53
N GLU A 120 24.79 -4.56 21.68
CA GLU A 120 23.89 -4.50 22.85
C GLU A 120 23.29 -3.13 23.13
N ALA A 121 23.49 -2.15 22.22
CA ALA A 121 22.83 -0.86 22.29
C ALA A 121 21.30 -1.03 22.16
N GLU A 122 20.58 -0.27 22.98
CA GLU A 122 19.12 -0.18 22.99
C GLU A 122 18.72 1.29 22.93
N SER A 123 17.83 1.64 22.01
CA SER A 123 17.26 3.00 21.91
C SER A 123 16.02 3.02 21.03
N ASP A 124 15.15 3.99 21.26
CA ASP A 124 13.99 4.28 20.39
C ASP A 124 14.41 4.74 18.98
N ASP A 125 15.60 5.32 18.86
CA ASP A 125 16.15 5.93 17.64
C ASP A 125 17.37 5.17 17.07
N LEU A 126 17.56 3.91 17.45
CA LEU A 126 18.77 3.14 17.10
C LEU A 126 18.88 2.84 15.60
N SER A 127 17.78 2.86 14.86
CA SER A 127 17.72 2.45 13.45
C SER A 127 18.08 3.58 12.49
N ARG A 128 19.06 3.34 11.61
CA ARG A 128 19.30 4.11 10.37
C ARG A 128 18.94 3.27 9.15
N TRP A 129 18.15 3.84 8.25
CA TRP A 129 17.73 3.15 7.03
C TRP A 129 18.72 3.38 5.89
N LYS A 130 19.12 2.29 5.22
CA LYS A 130 19.93 2.37 4.00
C LYS A 130 19.25 1.58 2.88
N PRO A 131 19.46 1.96 1.60
CA PRO A 131 19.03 1.13 0.47
C PRO A 131 19.69 -0.25 0.53
N ILE A 132 18.91 -1.30 0.29
CA ILE A 132 19.40 -2.65 0.05
C ILE A 132 20.06 -2.63 -1.33
N LYS A 133 21.37 -2.91 -1.38
CA LYS A 133 22.02 -3.28 -2.63
C LYS A 133 21.51 -4.66 -3.00
N ASP A 134 21.09 -4.85 -4.25
CA ASP A 134 20.44 -6.06 -4.77
C ASP A 134 21.02 -7.33 -4.12
N ARG A 135 20.26 -7.96 -3.22
CA ARG A 135 20.73 -9.11 -2.43
C ARG A 135 20.59 -10.40 -3.24
N SER A 136 21.13 -10.40 -4.46
CA SER A 136 21.03 -11.52 -5.39
C SER A 136 22.09 -12.62 -5.17
N ALA A 137 22.58 -12.82 -3.93
CA ALA A 137 23.65 -13.80 -3.68
C ALA A 137 23.87 -14.25 -2.21
N GLU A 138 22.84 -14.37 -1.35
CA GLU A 138 23.02 -15.06 -0.06
C GLU A 138 22.18 -16.35 0.02
N PRO A 139 22.81 -17.52 0.26
CA PRO A 139 22.08 -18.77 0.45
C PRO A 139 21.27 -18.71 1.76
N PRO A 140 20.16 -19.47 1.85
CA PRO A 140 19.26 -19.40 2.99
C PRO A 140 19.97 -19.75 4.30
N LEU A 141 19.71 -18.94 5.33
CA LEU A 141 20.09 -19.20 6.72
C LEU A 141 19.61 -20.61 7.09
N GLN A 142 20.55 -21.48 7.46
CA GLN A 142 20.25 -22.83 7.91
C GLN A 142 19.40 -22.74 9.18
N ALA A 143 18.28 -23.47 9.15
CA ALA A 143 17.37 -23.63 10.28
C ALA A 143 18.13 -24.14 11.51
N TRP A 144 17.92 -23.49 12.64
CA TRP A 144 18.37 -23.94 13.95
C TRP A 144 17.81 -25.33 14.23
N GLN A 145 18.69 -26.33 14.42
CA GLN A 145 18.38 -27.64 14.99
C GLN A 145 18.54 -27.58 16.51
#